data_AF-A0A2P5GJY7-F1
#
_entry.id   AF-A0A2P5GJY7-F1
#
_cell.length_a   1.000
_cell.length_b   1.000
_cell.length_c   1.000
_cell.angle_alpha   90.00
_cell.angle_beta   90.00
_cell.angle_gamma   90.00
#
_symmetry.space_group_name_H-M   'P 1'
#
loop_
_entity.id
_entity.type
_entity.pdbx_description
1 polymer ?
#
loop_
_entity_poly.entity_id
_entity_poly.type
_entity_poly.pdbx_seq_one_letter_code
_entity_poly.pdbx_strand_id
1 'polypeptide(L)'
;MRKWKTKDDIQASTPLFEKVLVRGYQVALVIFSLWLGWVIYDEVQMQRHAVPTSAQIYHLDYITPEQAAEKGLCQLRGRSANCSNHYSFTVEYQVNGRKRTAQFQDIVYNPGENKTICLDYVKSNPAMIKLCRDPWFDYHKDFFFFPFAFWSLTLLGAFGISLILAAEKVKRRFQRPPPPVLKECWYHIYDDQTGQLLLDTACEKDAFTLLNQKRVISCRAGKSEVVVVHGRKTQRSWIIYTVEDRRRRHKKKKSSI
;
A
#
# COMPACT_ATOMS: atom_id res chain seq x y z
N MET A 1 -2.85 31.78 -17.11
CA MET A 1 -3.56 31.35 -15.89
C MET A 1 -3.21 29.90 -15.56
N ARG A 2 -2.44 29.65 -14.48
CA ARG A 2 -2.17 28.28 -14.01
C ARG A 2 -3.37 27.79 -13.19
N LYS A 3 -4.12 26.82 -13.71
CA LYS A 3 -5.13 26.09 -12.90
C LYS A 3 -4.40 25.35 -11.79
N TRP A 4 -4.65 25.75 -10.54
CA TRP A 4 -4.29 24.98 -9.37
C TRP A 4 -5.11 23.70 -9.41
N LYS A 5 -4.44 22.54 -9.45
CA LYS A 5 -5.10 21.24 -9.23
C LYS A 5 -5.58 21.21 -7.78
N THR A 6 -6.89 21.10 -7.59
CA THR A 6 -7.49 20.83 -6.28
C THR A 6 -7.03 19.47 -5.76
N LYS A 7 -7.03 19.27 -4.45
CA LYS A 7 -6.62 17.99 -3.80
C LYS A 7 -7.32 16.77 -4.41
N ASP A 8 -8.55 16.95 -4.90
CA ASP A 8 -9.36 15.93 -5.53
C ASP A 8 -8.81 15.47 -6.90
N ASP A 9 -8.17 16.37 -7.67
CA ASP A 9 -7.55 16.04 -8.96
C ASP A 9 -6.27 15.20 -8.80
N ILE A 10 -5.57 15.38 -7.68
CA ILE A 10 -4.38 14.57 -7.34
C ILE A 10 -4.84 13.17 -6.94
N GLN A 11 -5.95 13.09 -6.21
CA GLN A 11 -6.57 11.83 -5.80
C GLN A 11 -7.20 11.07 -6.97
N ALA A 12 -7.60 11.71 -8.06
CA ALA A 12 -8.08 11.03 -9.27
C ALA A 12 -6.97 10.30 -10.06
N SER A 13 -5.71 10.72 -9.91
CA SER A 13 -4.56 10.19 -10.68
C SER A 13 -3.72 9.12 -9.98
N THR A 14 -4.05 8.79 -8.72
CA THR A 14 -3.37 7.70 -8.01
C THR A 14 -3.91 6.35 -8.49
N PRO A 15 -3.04 5.40 -8.87
CA PRO A 15 -3.47 4.08 -9.35
C PRO A 15 -4.37 3.42 -8.31
N LEU A 16 -5.40 2.71 -8.78
CA LEU A 16 -6.42 2.03 -7.94
C LEU A 16 -5.79 1.22 -6.80
N PHE A 17 -4.60 0.66 -7.05
CA PHE A 17 -3.75 -0.04 -6.09
C PHE A 17 -3.33 0.81 -4.88
N GLU A 18 -2.89 2.05 -5.07
CA GLU A 18 -2.49 2.93 -3.95
C GLU A 18 -3.68 3.29 -3.07
N LYS A 19 -4.87 3.50 -3.65
CA LYS A 19 -6.08 3.78 -2.87
C LYS A 19 -6.51 2.59 -2.02
N VAL A 20 -6.45 1.39 -2.58
CA VAL A 20 -6.78 0.15 -1.87
C VAL A 20 -5.76 -0.12 -0.77
N LEU A 21 -4.47 0.08 -1.05
CA LEU A 21 -3.39 -0.13 -0.10
C LEU A 21 -3.44 0.86 1.07
N VAL A 22 -3.67 2.15 0.79
CA VAL A 22 -3.82 3.18 1.84
C VAL A 22 -5.05 2.92 2.71
N ARG A 23 -6.21 2.57 2.12
CA ARG A 23 -7.42 2.23 2.88
C ARG A 23 -7.24 0.95 3.70
N GLY A 24 -6.63 -0.08 3.13
CA GLY A 24 -6.32 -1.32 3.85
C GLY A 24 -5.40 -1.07 5.05
N TYR A 25 -4.39 -0.24 4.85
CA TYR A 25 -3.48 0.17 5.92
C TYR A 25 -4.17 0.98 7.01
N GLN A 26 -5.07 1.91 6.66
CA GLN A 26 -5.89 2.65 7.63
C GLN A 26 -6.79 1.73 8.46
N VAL A 27 -7.46 0.77 7.82
CA VAL A 27 -8.32 -0.20 8.52
C VAL A 27 -7.49 -1.08 9.46
N ALA A 28 -6.33 -1.58 9.00
CA ALA A 28 -5.42 -2.37 9.83
C ALA A 28 -4.93 -1.59 11.05
N LEU A 29 -4.60 -0.30 10.89
CA LEU A 29 -4.22 0.58 12.00
C LEU A 29 -5.34 0.75 13.02
N VAL A 30 -6.59 0.92 12.58
CA VAL A 30 -7.74 1.07 13.48
C VAL A 30 -7.99 -0.22 14.25
N ILE A 31 -7.93 -1.38 13.58
CA ILE A 31 -8.09 -2.68 14.25
C ILE A 31 -6.96 -2.89 15.26
N PHE A 32 -5.72 -2.58 14.87
CA PHE A 32 -4.56 -2.72 15.74
C PHE A 32 -4.64 -1.80 16.96
N SER A 33 -5.08 -0.55 16.80
CA SER A 33 -5.21 0.40 17.91
C SER A 33 -6.32 -0.01 18.89
N LEU A 34 -7.44 -0.52 18.39
CA LEU A 34 -8.51 -1.08 19.21
C LEU A 34 -8.04 -2.31 19.99
N TRP A 35 -7.34 -3.22 19.31
CA TRP A 35 -6.77 -4.41 19.96
C TRP A 35 -5.76 -4.04 21.04
N LEU A 36 -4.81 -3.15 20.74
CA LEU A 36 -3.82 -2.68 21.70
C LEU A 36 -4.48 -1.99 22.91
N GLY A 37 -5.49 -1.16 22.66
CA GLY A 37 -6.27 -0.51 23.70
C GLY A 37 -6.98 -1.52 24.60
N TRP A 38 -7.55 -2.57 24.02
CA TRP A 38 -8.17 -3.65 24.77
C TRP A 38 -7.17 -4.43 25.63
N VAL A 39 -6.01 -4.82 25.09
CA VAL A 39 -4.94 -5.53 25.83
C VAL A 39 -4.46 -4.70 27.03
N ILE A 40 -4.21 -3.41 26.82
CA ILE A 40 -3.77 -2.51 27.90
C ILE A 40 -4.87 -2.37 28.96
N TYR A 41 -6.12 -2.19 28.54
CA TYR A 41 -7.25 -2.08 29.45
C TYR A 41 -7.41 -3.34 30.31
N ASP A 42 -7.36 -4.52 29.68
CA ASP A 42 -7.52 -5.80 30.35
C ASP A 42 -6.37 -6.04 31.35
N GLU A 43 -5.12 -5.76 30.96
CA GLU A 43 -3.97 -5.81 31.87
C GLU A 43 -4.15 -4.90 33.09
N VAL A 44 -4.59 -3.65 32.89
CA VAL A 44 -4.83 -2.70 34.00
C VAL A 44 -5.92 -3.23 34.93
N GLN A 45 -6.98 -3.84 34.39
CA GLN A 45 -8.02 -4.46 35.22
C GLN A 45 -7.48 -5.67 35.99
N MET A 46 -6.67 -6.52 35.36
CA MET A 46 -6.01 -7.63 36.04
C MET A 46 -5.12 -7.14 37.19
N GLN A 47 -4.36 -6.06 36.98
CA GLN A 47 -3.52 -5.47 38.02
C GLN A 47 -4.33 -4.89 39.18
N ARG A 48 -5.49 -4.27 38.91
CA ARG A 48 -6.39 -3.77 39.97
C ARG A 48 -7.03 -4.89 40.79
N HIS A 49 -7.24 -6.04 40.19
CA HIS A 49 -7.82 -7.22 40.82
C HIS A 49 -6.78 -8.26 41.24
N ALA A 50 -5.50 -7.89 41.21
CA ALA A 50 -4.40 -8.72 41.62
C ALA A 50 -4.35 -8.83 43.15
N VAL A 51 -4.14 -10.05 43.64
CA VAL A 51 -3.94 -10.33 45.05
C VAL A 51 -2.55 -10.97 45.21
N PRO A 52 -1.66 -10.38 46.03
CA PRO A 52 -0.37 -10.97 46.30
C PRO A 52 -0.50 -12.20 47.21
N THR A 53 0.23 -13.25 46.90
CA THR A 53 0.34 -14.47 47.69
C THR A 53 1.79 -14.96 47.69
N SER A 54 2.20 -15.61 48.78
CA SER A 54 3.42 -16.40 48.78
C SER A 54 3.15 -17.76 48.16
N ALA A 55 4.14 -18.28 47.44
CA ALA A 55 4.10 -19.59 46.82
C ALA A 55 5.39 -20.34 47.10
N GLN A 56 5.29 -21.65 47.30
CA GLN A 56 6.46 -22.50 47.57
C GLN A 56 6.96 -23.14 46.28
N ILE A 57 8.27 -23.10 46.06
CA ILE A 57 8.89 -23.78 44.91
C ILE A 57 8.96 -25.28 45.21
N TYR A 58 8.25 -26.08 44.42
CA TYR A 58 8.24 -27.55 44.55
C TYR A 58 9.29 -28.21 43.66
N HIS A 59 9.47 -27.73 42.43
CA HIS A 59 10.45 -28.23 41.47
C HIS A 59 11.31 -27.07 40.95
N LEU A 60 12.63 -27.23 40.93
CA LEU A 60 13.58 -26.26 40.40
C LEU A 60 14.56 -26.97 39.48
N ASP A 61 14.50 -26.61 38.21
CA ASP A 61 15.48 -26.96 37.20
C ASP A 61 16.31 -25.73 36.88
N TYR A 62 17.60 -25.92 36.65
CA TYR A 62 18.46 -24.88 36.12
C TYR A 62 19.26 -25.40 34.94
N ILE A 63 19.46 -24.52 33.96
CA ILE A 63 20.27 -24.78 32.78
C ILE A 63 21.48 -23.85 32.86
N THR A 64 22.67 -24.42 32.70
CA THR A 64 23.91 -23.64 32.69
C THR A 64 24.01 -22.76 31.43
N PRO A 65 24.81 -21.69 31.44
CA PRO A 65 24.99 -20.81 30.29
C PRO A 65 25.45 -21.55 29.03
N GLU A 66 26.29 -22.58 29.20
CA GLU A 66 26.77 -23.44 28.12
C GLU A 66 25.64 -24.26 27.48
N GLN A 67 24.81 -24.89 28.32
CA GLN A 67 23.64 -25.64 27.84
C GLN A 67 22.56 -24.72 27.23
N ALA A 68 22.41 -23.49 27.73
CA ALA A 68 21.51 -22.51 27.15
C ALA A 68 21.97 -22.07 25.75
N ALA A 69 23.28 -21.93 25.55
CA ALA A 69 23.87 -21.64 24.25
C ALA A 69 23.71 -22.80 23.27
N GLU A 70 23.91 -24.04 23.70
CA GLU A 70 23.65 -25.24 22.88
C GLU A 70 22.18 -25.33 22.43
N LYS A 71 21.25 -24.94 23.31
CA LYS A 71 19.81 -24.89 23.01
C LYS A 71 19.40 -23.68 22.17
N GLY A 72 20.34 -22.79 21.80
CA GLY A 72 20.07 -21.60 21.00
C GLY A 72 19.29 -20.50 21.73
N LEU A 73 19.18 -20.57 23.06
CA LEU A 73 18.47 -19.56 23.88
C LEU A 73 19.26 -18.25 24.00
N CYS A 74 20.55 -18.27 23.71
CA CYS A 74 21.41 -17.10 23.75
C CYS A 74 22.45 -17.12 22.63
N GLN A 75 22.93 -15.94 22.23
CA GLN A 75 23.95 -15.81 21.19
C GLN A 75 25.36 -15.92 21.78
N LEU A 76 26.14 -16.88 21.30
CA LEU A 76 27.57 -16.97 21.58
C LEU A 76 28.32 -15.85 20.84
N ARG A 77 29.06 -15.00 21.57
CA ARG A 77 29.98 -14.02 20.98
C ARG A 77 31.42 -14.49 21.21
N GLY A 78 31.94 -15.29 20.27
CA GLY A 78 33.31 -15.80 20.34
C GLY A 78 33.48 -16.89 21.42
N ARG A 79 34.54 -16.79 22.24
CA ARG A 79 34.85 -17.77 23.32
C ARG A 79 34.14 -17.47 24.65
N SER A 80 33.42 -16.35 24.78
CA SER A 80 32.64 -16.03 25.96
C SER A 80 31.15 -16.06 25.64
N ALA A 81 30.43 -16.93 26.34
CA ALA A 81 28.98 -16.89 26.35
C ALA A 81 28.55 -15.74 27.27
N ASN A 82 27.97 -14.67 26.72
CA ASN A 82 27.30 -13.65 27.53
C ASN A 82 25.88 -14.15 27.86
N CYS A 83 25.82 -15.34 28.47
CA CYS A 83 24.58 -16.05 28.79
C CYS A 83 24.45 -16.12 30.31
N SER A 84 23.25 -15.87 30.80
CA SER A 84 22.95 -15.97 32.23
C SER A 84 22.46 -17.38 32.56
N ASN A 85 22.39 -17.74 33.83
CA ASN A 85 21.74 -18.99 34.24
C ASN A 85 20.23 -18.87 33.99
N HIS A 86 19.64 -19.92 33.43
CA HIS A 86 18.19 -19.97 33.18
C HIS A 86 17.56 -20.99 34.14
N TYR A 87 16.55 -20.55 34.89
CA TYR A 87 15.83 -21.35 35.87
C TYR A 87 14.42 -21.64 35.36
N SER A 88 13.97 -22.87 35.51
CA SER A 88 12.58 -23.27 35.29
C SER A 88 12.07 -23.89 36.58
N PHE A 89 10.93 -23.44 37.07
CA PHE A 89 10.43 -23.93 38.35
C PHE A 89 8.92 -24.03 38.37
N THR A 90 8.44 -24.98 39.17
CA THR A 90 7.01 -25.15 39.45
C THR A 90 6.75 -24.71 40.88
N VAL A 91 5.73 -23.89 41.06
CA VAL A 91 5.33 -23.37 42.36
C VAL A 91 3.95 -23.85 42.75
N GLU A 92 3.78 -24.13 44.03
CA GLU A 92 2.51 -24.46 44.65
C GLU A 92 2.03 -23.27 45.50
N TYR A 93 0.77 -22.86 45.29
CA TYR A 93 0.15 -21.75 46.00
C TYR A 93 -1.29 -22.11 46.38
N GLN A 94 -1.82 -21.46 47.41
CA GLN A 94 -3.16 -21.75 47.94
C GLN A 94 -4.10 -20.58 47.68
N VAL A 95 -5.21 -20.83 46.99
CA VAL A 95 -6.26 -19.84 46.71
C VAL A 95 -7.59 -20.37 47.20
N ASN A 96 -8.28 -19.62 48.07
CA ASN A 96 -9.58 -19.99 48.64
C ASN A 96 -9.62 -21.43 49.19
N GLY A 97 -8.54 -21.84 49.87
CA GLY A 97 -8.41 -23.19 50.45
C GLY A 97 -7.99 -24.29 49.47
N ARG A 98 -7.95 -24.03 48.16
CA ARG A 98 -7.50 -25.00 47.14
C ARG A 98 -6.04 -24.79 46.78
N LYS A 99 -5.26 -25.87 46.73
CA LYS A 99 -3.89 -25.85 46.23
C LYS A 99 -3.89 -25.82 44.70
N ARG A 100 -3.02 -25.01 44.12
CA ARG A 100 -2.80 -24.86 42.69
C ARG A 100 -1.31 -24.86 42.40
N THR A 101 -0.96 -25.31 41.21
CA THR A 101 0.41 -25.29 40.71
C THR A 101 0.52 -24.38 39.49
N ALA A 102 1.71 -23.82 39.32
CA ALA A 102 2.05 -23.03 38.17
C ALA A 102 3.50 -23.23 37.77
N GLN A 103 3.76 -23.23 36.46
CA GLN A 103 5.10 -23.43 35.93
C GLN A 103 5.62 -22.12 35.35
N PHE A 104 6.82 -21.74 35.79
CA PHE A 104 7.58 -20.64 35.24
C PHE A 104 8.77 -21.21 34.48
N GLN A 105 8.93 -20.79 33.23
CA GLN A 105 10.01 -21.22 32.36
C GLN A 105 10.91 -20.04 32.03
N ASP A 106 12.17 -20.35 31.78
CA ASP A 106 13.16 -19.41 31.24
C ASP A 106 13.38 -18.13 32.09
N ILE A 107 13.49 -18.31 33.40
CA ILE A 107 13.68 -17.22 34.35
C ILE A 107 15.18 -16.96 34.59
N VAL A 108 15.63 -15.73 34.36
CA VAL A 108 17.06 -15.34 34.44
C VAL A 108 17.52 -14.99 35.88
N TYR A 109 16.65 -15.19 36.86
CA TYR A 109 16.92 -14.87 38.26
C TYR A 109 16.99 -16.14 39.11
N ASN A 110 18.00 -16.20 39.98
CA ASN A 110 18.13 -17.27 40.96
C ASN A 110 17.08 -17.08 42.08
N PRO A 111 16.10 -17.99 42.24
CA PRO A 111 15.08 -17.88 43.28
C PRO A 111 15.61 -18.03 44.72
N GLY A 112 16.90 -18.31 44.91
CA GLY A 112 17.51 -18.46 46.24
C GLY A 112 17.18 -19.80 46.91
N GLU A 113 17.85 -20.09 48.02
CA GLU A 113 17.71 -21.37 48.75
C GLU A 113 16.40 -21.46 49.55
N ASN A 114 15.85 -20.32 49.98
CA ASN A 114 14.58 -20.25 50.72
C ASN A 114 13.42 -20.19 49.73
N LYS A 115 12.92 -21.39 49.38
CA LYS A 115 11.91 -21.74 48.36
C LYS A 115 10.52 -21.08 48.51
N THR A 116 10.45 -19.77 48.73
CA THR A 116 9.21 -18.99 48.76
C THR A 116 9.33 -17.78 47.84
N ILE A 117 8.42 -17.66 46.88
CA ILE A 117 8.36 -16.53 45.94
C ILE A 117 7.05 -15.78 46.10
N CYS A 118 7.06 -14.49 45.76
CA CYS A 118 5.85 -13.67 45.70
C CYS A 118 5.21 -13.80 44.32
N LEU A 119 3.93 -14.15 44.30
CA LEU A 119 3.08 -14.21 43.11
C LEU A 119 1.89 -13.29 43.27
N ASP A 120 1.49 -12.64 42.19
CA ASP A 120 0.18 -12.00 42.09
C ASP A 120 -0.75 -12.87 41.26
N TYR A 121 -1.96 -13.12 41.75
CA TYR A 121 -3.01 -13.79 40.97
C TYR A 121 -4.25 -12.92 40.83
N VAL A 122 -5.00 -13.09 39.74
CA VAL A 122 -6.24 -12.33 39.52
C VAL A 122 -7.40 -12.97 40.28
N LYS A 123 -8.09 -12.20 41.13
CA LYS A 123 -9.18 -12.73 41.98
C LYS A 123 -10.31 -13.42 41.20
N SER A 124 -10.68 -12.88 40.04
CA SER A 124 -11.72 -13.45 39.17
C SER A 124 -11.26 -14.71 38.43
N ASN A 125 -9.97 -14.80 38.12
CA ASN A 125 -9.38 -15.94 37.42
C ASN A 125 -8.02 -16.30 38.02
N PRO A 126 -7.98 -17.17 39.05
CA PRO A 126 -6.75 -17.53 39.74
C PRO A 126 -5.82 -18.44 38.92
N ALA A 127 -6.09 -18.68 37.63
CA ALA A 127 -5.09 -19.26 36.73
C ALA A 127 -4.17 -18.19 36.12
N MET A 128 -4.63 -16.93 36.08
CA MET A 128 -3.82 -15.80 35.65
C MET A 128 -2.93 -15.35 36.79
N ILE A 129 -1.63 -15.50 36.59
CA ILE A 129 -0.62 -15.23 37.60
C ILE A 129 0.56 -14.46 36.99
N LYS A 130 1.36 -13.88 37.87
CA LYS A 130 2.69 -13.35 37.57
C LYS A 130 3.56 -13.36 38.81
N LEU A 131 4.87 -13.23 38.62
CA LEU A 131 5.76 -12.89 39.73
C LEU A 131 5.49 -11.44 40.16
N CYS A 132 5.52 -11.13 41.45
CA CYS A 132 5.24 -9.76 41.94
C CYS A 132 6.20 -8.68 41.36
N ARG A 133 7.40 -9.11 40.92
CA ARG A 133 8.37 -8.23 40.27
C ARG A 133 8.06 -7.99 38.78
N ASP A 134 7.27 -8.88 38.18
CA ASP A 134 7.04 -8.84 36.75
C ASP A 134 5.98 -7.78 36.44
N PRO A 135 6.25 -6.91 35.45
CA PRO A 135 5.33 -5.82 35.13
C PRO A 135 4.04 -6.31 34.48
N TRP A 136 4.04 -7.50 33.85
CA TRP A 136 2.92 -8.03 33.07
C TRP A 136 2.46 -9.40 33.57
N PHE A 137 1.17 -9.70 33.40
CA PHE A 137 0.67 -11.07 33.53
C PHE A 137 1.17 -11.98 32.41
N ASP A 138 1.39 -13.27 32.72
CA ASP A 138 1.88 -14.25 31.74
C ASP A 138 0.99 -14.33 30.49
N TYR A 139 -0.32 -14.11 30.66
CA TYR A 139 -1.28 -14.06 29.56
C TYR A 139 -0.97 -12.97 28.53
N HIS A 140 -0.48 -11.81 28.95
CA HIS A 140 -0.19 -10.70 28.04
C HIS A 140 1.29 -10.53 27.70
N LYS A 141 2.18 -11.30 28.34
CA LYS A 141 3.63 -11.23 28.17
C LYS A 141 4.06 -11.39 26.71
N ASP A 142 3.44 -12.32 25.99
CA ASP A 142 3.75 -12.61 24.58
C ASP A 142 3.24 -11.53 23.60
N PHE A 143 2.23 -10.75 24.01
CA PHE A 143 1.69 -9.69 23.17
C PHE A 143 2.59 -8.45 23.10
N PHE A 144 3.60 -8.34 23.97
CA PHE A 144 4.55 -7.22 23.93
C PHE A 144 5.34 -7.16 22.62
N PHE A 145 5.63 -8.30 21.98
CA PHE A 145 6.39 -8.34 20.73
C PHE A 145 5.58 -7.93 19.49
N PHE A 146 4.25 -8.10 19.54
CA PHE A 146 3.36 -7.85 18.40
C PHE A 146 3.41 -6.39 17.91
N PRO A 147 3.36 -5.36 18.78
CA PRO A 147 3.52 -3.97 18.36
C PRO A 147 4.83 -3.71 17.60
N PHE A 148 5.96 -4.24 18.07
CA PHE A 148 7.24 -4.03 17.40
C PHE A 148 7.29 -4.68 16.02
N ALA A 149 6.74 -5.89 15.89
CA ALA A 149 6.62 -6.56 14.59
C ALA A 149 5.69 -5.80 13.63
N PHE A 150 4.54 -5.32 14.12
CA PHE A 150 3.60 -4.55 13.33
C PHE A 150 4.18 -3.21 12.84
N TRP A 151 4.85 -2.46 13.72
CA TRP A 151 5.48 -1.20 13.37
C TRP A 151 6.70 -1.38 12.45
N SER A 152 7.49 -2.45 12.61
CA SER A 152 8.62 -2.72 11.72
C SER A 152 8.16 -3.04 10.29
N LEU A 153 7.16 -3.91 10.13
CA LEU A 153 6.55 -4.21 8.82
C LEU A 153 5.92 -2.97 8.18
N THR A 154 5.25 -2.16 8.99
CA THR A 154 4.68 -0.87 8.57
C THR A 154 5.74 0.06 8.00
N LEU A 155 6.84 0.27 8.74
CA LEU A 155 7.90 1.19 8.34
C LEU A 155 8.63 0.68 7.09
N LEU A 156 8.89 -0.62 7.01
CA LEU A 156 9.46 -1.26 5.83
C LEU A 156 8.57 -1.09 4.59
N GLY A 157 7.26 -1.30 4.74
CA GLY A 157 6.29 -1.11 3.66
C GLY A 157 6.24 0.34 3.18
N ALA A 158 6.13 1.29 4.11
CA ALA A 158 6.11 2.72 3.79
C ALA A 158 7.42 3.19 3.12
N PHE A 159 8.56 2.70 3.60
CA PHE A 159 9.87 2.98 3.02
C PHE A 159 10.01 2.40 1.61
N GLY A 160 9.56 1.16 1.39
CA GLY A 160 9.55 0.51 0.08
C GLY A 160 8.72 1.28 -0.95
N ILE A 161 7.50 1.69 -0.58
CA ILE A 161 6.63 2.51 -1.44
C ILE A 161 7.31 3.86 -1.75
N SER A 162 7.91 4.50 -0.74
CA SER A 162 8.62 5.77 -0.91
C SER A 162 9.81 5.64 -1.87
N LEU A 163 10.56 4.54 -1.79
CA LEU A 163 11.66 4.24 -2.71
C LEU A 163 11.17 4.04 -4.15
N ILE A 164 10.08 3.31 -4.35
CA ILE A 164 9.50 3.09 -5.69
C ILE A 164 9.08 4.43 -6.31
N LEU A 165 8.37 5.27 -5.54
CA LEU A 165 7.94 6.59 -5.99
C LEU A 165 9.13 7.53 -6.28
N ALA A 166 10.17 7.48 -5.46
CA ALA A 166 11.40 8.24 -5.68
C ALA A 166 12.12 7.77 -6.95
N ALA A 167 12.28 6.46 -7.14
CA ALA A 167 12.89 5.87 -8.32
C ALA A 167 12.11 6.22 -9.60
N GLU A 168 10.78 6.23 -9.55
CA GLU A 168 9.96 6.62 -10.69
C GLU A 168 10.10 8.11 -11.03
N LYS A 169 10.15 8.98 -10.02
CA LYS A 169 10.44 10.42 -10.22
C LYS A 169 11.81 10.65 -10.84
N VAL A 170 12.83 9.92 -10.39
CA VAL A 170 14.19 9.98 -10.95
C VAL A 170 14.18 9.50 -12.40
N LYS A 171 13.56 8.35 -12.68
CA LYS A 171 13.43 7.81 -14.05
C LYS A 171 12.75 8.80 -14.99
N ARG A 172 11.67 9.48 -14.55
CA ARG A 172 10.99 10.51 -15.35
C ARG A 172 11.84 11.75 -15.60
N ARG A 173 12.73 12.15 -14.68
CA ARG A 173 13.67 13.27 -14.91
C ARG A 173 14.72 12.94 -15.98
N PHE A 174 15.11 11.67 -16.09
CA PHE A 174 16.12 11.22 -17.06
C PHE A 174 15.53 10.63 -18.36
N GLN A 175 14.22 10.46 -18.45
CA GLN A 175 13.56 10.14 -19.71
C GLN A 175 13.60 11.36 -20.63
N ARG A 176 14.28 11.23 -21.77
CA ARG A 176 14.23 12.22 -22.84
C ARG A 176 12.77 12.44 -23.23
N PRO A 177 12.32 13.69 -23.46
CA PRO A 177 10.98 13.94 -23.95
C PRO A 177 10.78 13.10 -25.22
N PRO A 178 9.65 12.39 -25.36
CA PRO A 178 9.36 11.68 -26.60
C PRO A 178 9.44 12.70 -27.75
N PRO A 179 10.03 12.32 -28.90
CA PRO A 179 10.13 13.23 -30.03
C PRO A 179 8.74 13.81 -30.34
N PRO A 180 8.63 15.12 -30.63
CA PRO A 180 7.35 15.75 -30.89
C PRO A 180 6.64 14.99 -32.00
N VAL A 181 5.43 14.50 -31.72
CA VAL A 181 4.57 13.91 -32.74
C VAL A 181 4.21 15.02 -33.70
N LEU A 182 4.71 14.95 -34.94
CA LEU A 182 4.28 15.87 -36.00
C LEU A 182 2.77 15.68 -36.20
N LYS A 183 2.02 16.78 -36.10
CA LYS A 183 0.58 16.78 -36.42
C LYS A 183 0.43 17.29 -37.84
N GLU A 184 -0.08 16.44 -38.71
CA GLU A 184 -0.40 16.79 -40.10
C GLU A 184 -1.91 16.74 -40.31
N CYS A 185 -2.48 17.84 -40.78
CA CYS A 185 -3.88 17.90 -41.18
C CYS A 185 -3.98 17.56 -42.68
N TRP A 186 -4.86 16.62 -43.00
CA TRP A 186 -5.13 16.20 -44.36
C TRP A 186 -6.57 16.53 -44.74
N TYR A 187 -6.76 16.95 -45.99
CA TYR A 187 -8.02 17.46 -46.52
C TYR A 187 -8.55 16.52 -47.59
N HIS A 188 -9.66 15.84 -47.32
CA HIS A 188 -10.38 15.04 -48.31
C HIS A 188 -11.56 15.82 -48.83
N ILE A 189 -11.64 16.02 -50.15
CA ILE A 189 -12.74 16.74 -50.79
C ILE A 189 -13.46 15.78 -51.73
N TYR A 190 -14.74 15.53 -51.48
CA TYR A 190 -15.58 14.64 -52.29
C TYR A 190 -16.64 15.43 -53.05
N ASP A 191 -16.99 14.97 -54.25
CA ASP A 191 -18.18 15.45 -54.96
C ASP A 191 -19.44 14.84 -54.34
N ASP A 192 -20.41 15.68 -54.00
CA ASP A 192 -21.67 15.25 -53.38
C ASP A 192 -22.49 14.32 -54.28
N GLN A 193 -22.47 14.57 -55.59
CA GLN A 193 -23.36 13.89 -56.53
C GLN A 193 -22.80 12.53 -56.98
N THR A 194 -21.48 12.43 -57.14
CA THR A 194 -20.84 11.19 -57.62
C THR A 194 -20.17 10.40 -56.51
N GLY A 195 -20.00 10.99 -55.32
CA GLY A 195 -19.21 10.40 -54.24
C GLY A 195 -17.72 10.28 -54.56
N GLN A 196 -17.26 10.84 -55.68
CA GLN A 196 -15.88 10.71 -56.13
C GLN A 196 -14.97 11.64 -55.32
N LEU A 197 -13.81 11.12 -54.90
CA LEU A 197 -12.74 11.92 -54.31
C LEU A 197 -12.18 12.86 -55.37
N LEU A 198 -12.29 14.16 -55.12
CA LEU A 198 -11.81 15.22 -56.00
C LEU A 198 -10.37 15.63 -55.67
N LEU A 199 -10.04 15.65 -54.38
CA LEU A 199 -8.71 16.02 -53.90
C LEU A 199 -8.45 15.40 -52.54
N ASP A 200 -7.24 14.89 -52.37
CA ASP A 200 -6.67 14.46 -51.10
C ASP A 200 -5.27 15.09 -50.96
N THR A 201 -5.10 15.95 -49.97
CA THR A 201 -3.87 16.73 -49.82
C THR A 201 -3.61 17.14 -48.37
N ALA A 202 -2.33 17.20 -47.99
CA ALA A 202 -1.87 17.85 -46.76
C ALA A 202 -1.65 19.37 -46.93
N CYS A 203 -1.70 19.88 -48.17
CA CYS A 203 -1.49 21.29 -48.48
C CYS A 203 -2.79 22.08 -48.32
N GLU A 204 -2.82 22.96 -47.32
CA GLU A 204 -3.97 23.81 -47.04
C GLU A 204 -4.35 24.73 -48.23
N LYS A 205 -3.34 25.26 -48.94
CA LYS A 205 -3.57 26.16 -50.08
C LYS A 205 -4.31 25.47 -51.23
N ASP A 206 -3.94 24.23 -51.53
CA ASP A 206 -4.56 23.47 -52.62
C ASP A 206 -6.00 23.11 -52.28
N ALA A 207 -6.24 22.70 -51.04
CA ALA A 207 -7.58 22.43 -50.52
C ALA A 207 -8.48 23.66 -50.62
N PHE A 208 -8.04 24.82 -50.11
CA PHE A 208 -8.85 26.04 -50.16
C PHE A 208 -9.05 26.58 -51.58
N THR A 209 -8.09 26.38 -52.48
CA THR A 209 -8.27 26.76 -53.89
C THR A 209 -9.45 26.01 -54.51
N LEU A 210 -9.55 24.70 -54.26
CA LEU A 210 -10.68 23.90 -54.76
C LEU A 210 -11.99 24.23 -54.05
N LEU A 211 -11.96 24.43 -52.73
CA LEU A 211 -13.14 24.82 -51.93
C LEU A 211 -13.69 26.19 -52.34
N ASN A 212 -12.84 27.13 -52.77
CA ASN A 212 -13.25 28.43 -53.26
C ASN A 212 -13.91 28.38 -54.65
N GLN A 213 -13.54 27.40 -55.48
CA GLN A 213 -14.15 27.19 -56.79
C GLN A 213 -15.49 26.47 -56.71
N LYS A 214 -15.66 25.55 -55.75
CA LYS A 214 -16.89 24.76 -55.54
C LYS A 214 -17.74 25.33 -54.40
N ARG A 215 -18.97 24.84 -54.22
CA ARG A 215 -19.81 25.19 -53.06
C ARG A 215 -19.65 24.09 -52.03
N VAL A 216 -19.27 24.46 -50.80
CA VAL A 216 -19.20 23.51 -49.68
C VAL A 216 -20.62 23.21 -49.18
N ILE A 217 -20.97 21.93 -49.15
CA ILE A 217 -22.26 21.44 -48.64
C ILE A 217 -22.09 20.97 -47.19
N SER A 218 -21.01 20.25 -46.90
CA SER A 218 -20.72 19.78 -45.55
C SER A 218 -19.22 19.77 -45.27
N CYS A 219 -18.89 19.91 -43.98
CA CYS A 219 -17.56 19.74 -43.43
C CYS A 219 -17.67 18.90 -42.17
N ARG A 220 -16.85 17.85 -42.06
CA ARG A 220 -16.79 17.00 -40.88
C ARG A 220 -15.34 16.65 -40.54
N ALA A 221 -15.04 16.57 -39.24
CA ALA A 221 -13.78 16.03 -38.76
C ALA A 221 -13.77 14.49 -38.94
N GLY A 222 -12.74 13.96 -39.59
CA GLY A 222 -12.50 12.53 -39.72
C GLY A 222 -11.73 11.96 -38.52
N LYS A 223 -11.57 10.64 -38.49
CA LYS A 223 -10.86 9.93 -37.41
C LYS A 223 -9.36 10.20 -37.48
N SER A 224 -8.74 10.71 -36.42
CA SER A 224 -7.29 10.83 -36.40
C SER A 224 -6.60 9.47 -36.26
N GLU A 225 -5.53 9.24 -37.01
CA GLU A 225 -4.71 8.04 -36.94
C GLU A 225 -3.24 8.38 -36.68
N VAL A 226 -2.50 7.45 -36.07
CA VAL A 226 -1.05 7.59 -35.86
C VAL A 226 -0.36 6.68 -36.86
N VAL A 227 0.34 7.27 -37.82
CA VAL A 227 1.06 6.57 -38.88
C VAL A 227 2.55 6.76 -38.69
N VAL A 228 3.35 5.73 -38.99
CA VAL A 228 4.81 5.85 -38.99
C VAL A 228 5.25 6.17 -40.42
N VAL A 229 5.73 7.38 -40.64
CA VAL A 229 6.21 7.86 -41.94
C VAL A 229 7.70 8.12 -41.82
N HIS A 230 8.52 7.44 -42.64
CA HIS A 230 9.99 7.53 -42.60
C HIS A 230 10.58 7.37 -41.17
N GLY A 231 10.05 6.42 -40.39
CA GLY A 231 10.52 6.14 -39.03
C GLY A 231 10.05 7.13 -37.94
N ARG A 232 9.26 8.15 -38.29
CA ARG A 232 8.66 9.09 -37.31
C ARG A 232 7.17 8.81 -37.13
N LYS A 233 6.69 8.86 -35.89
CA LYS A 233 5.26 8.80 -35.58
C LYS A 233 4.64 10.16 -35.92
N THR A 234 3.74 10.17 -36.89
CA THR A 234 2.96 11.33 -37.32
C THR A 234 1.50 11.09 -36.97
N GLN A 235 0.86 12.05 -36.31
CA GLN A 235 -0.58 12.02 -36.09
C GLN A 235 -1.25 12.72 -37.27
N ARG A 236 -2.01 11.96 -38.07
CA ARG A 236 -2.79 12.47 -39.19
C ARG A 236 -4.21 12.73 -38.72
N SER A 237 -4.71 13.94 -38.93
CA SER A 237 -6.11 14.27 -38.71
C SER A 237 -6.77 14.68 -40.01
N TRP A 238 -7.90 14.06 -40.33
CA TRP A 238 -8.60 14.30 -41.58
C TRP A 238 -9.70 15.35 -41.40
N ILE A 239 -9.85 16.23 -42.38
CA ILE A 239 -11.01 17.09 -42.54
C ILE A 239 -11.66 16.70 -43.86
N ILE A 240 -12.92 16.28 -43.78
CA ILE A 240 -13.67 15.78 -44.93
C ILE A 240 -14.67 16.85 -45.36
N TYR A 241 -14.54 17.32 -46.59
CA TYR A 241 -15.46 18.24 -47.24
C TYR A 241 -16.27 17.52 -48.32
N THR A 242 -17.54 17.87 -48.41
CA THR A 242 -18.41 17.49 -49.53
C THR A 242 -18.82 18.74 -50.28
N VAL A 243 -18.63 18.74 -51.61
CA VAL A 243 -18.78 19.93 -52.44
C VAL A 243 -19.63 19.67 -53.70
N GLU A 244 -20.28 20.72 -54.19
CA GLU A 244 -21.05 20.71 -55.45
C GLU A 244 -20.58 21.82 -56.40
N ASP A 245 -20.70 21.57 -57.71
CA ASP A 245 -20.33 22.52 -58.75
C ASP A 245 -21.28 23.74 -58.80
N ARG A 246 -20.70 24.95 -58.71
CA ARG A 246 -21.45 26.22 -58.71
C ARG A 246 -22.17 26.47 -60.05
N ARG A 247 -21.68 25.93 -61.17
CA ARG A 247 -22.17 26.27 -62.53
C ARG A 247 -23.44 25.54 -62.95
N ARG A 248 -23.86 24.47 -62.27
CA ARG A 248 -24.97 23.61 -62.73
C ARG A 248 -26.39 24.13 -62.44
N ARG A 249 -26.56 25.15 -61.59
CA ARG A 249 -27.89 25.77 -61.35
C ARG A 249 -28.49 26.44 -62.60
N HIS A 250 -27.68 26.92 -63.53
CA HIS A 250 -28.21 27.51 -64.77
C HIS A 250 -28.82 26.50 -65.74
N LYS A 251 -28.47 25.20 -65.62
CA LYS A 251 -29.08 24.14 -66.47
C LYS A 251 -30.39 23.60 -65.89
N LYS A 252 -30.49 23.40 -64.57
CA LYS A 252 -31.74 22.89 -63.94
C LYS A 252 -32.91 23.88 -63.99
N LYS A 253 -32.65 25.20 -64.11
CA LYS A 253 -33.71 26.21 -64.21
C LYS A 253 -34.27 26.41 -65.63
N LYS A 254 -33.67 25.78 -66.65
CA LYS A 254 -34.08 25.89 -68.07
C LYS A 254 -34.87 24.69 -68.60
N SER A 255 -35.01 23.62 -67.82
CA SER A 255 -35.80 22.42 -68.19
C SER A 255 -37.18 22.37 -67.52
N SER A 256 -37.68 23.51 -67.05
CA SER A 256 -39.02 23.67 -66.47
C SER A 256 -39.68 24.92 -67.07
N ILE A 257 -39.90 24.89 -68.37
CA ILE A 257 -40.89 25.69 -69.09
C ILE A 257 -41.49 24.75 -70.12
#